data_AF-D9WUV4-F1
#
_entry.id   AF-D9WUV4-F1
#
_cell.length_a   1.000
_cell.length_b   1.000
_cell.length_c   1.000
_cell.angle_alpha   90.00
_cell.angle_beta   90.00
_cell.angle_gamma   90.00
#
_symmetry.space_group_name_H-M   'P 1'
#
loop_
_entity.id
_entity.type
_entity.pdbx_description
1 polymer ?
#
loop_
_entity_poly.entity_id
_entity_poly.type
_entity_poly.pdbx_seq_one_letter_code
_entity_poly.pdbx_strand_id
1 'polypeptide(L)'
;MAATPARRWFGGRGESQRAEAQAAKDAAAAAFYELDTAQRDLRISIETITAVDDSPAARRAAADFAALGQRIDQVSHDYITAVDAHDLDRDGLDAAAAGRARAELTRARDELQRTKADLDRFGQGLGSLLQQAETQLARLAPAVERARQALLAATNALDEVRGSGLRADDLAARLAALSPELTKLNQGAGQHGVQDTIRRADDVLRRAEAVRGEAERLPERAAEIDRRLVSLRTRAQAITTRAAQVEPVLSELRRRYSAACWQDLQSVPGQAARDVAQAEAKLGEARTAREEQRWPDATALLGTVRALLNTTDEAVSAAGDRLRRLDEVSFNQDKEIERTRFAIRDAQRLAMAGRSTPDPRHARPLDDAVARLERAIAGLEGRHPDWWHFLTETEAVRQTVARVVQEIRDELGGGH
;
A
#
# COMPACT_ATOMS: atom_id res chain seq x y z
N MET A 1 11.47 66.14 97.88
CA MET A 1 10.80 66.39 96.58
C MET A 1 11.79 67.04 95.64
N ALA A 2 12.17 66.32 94.58
CA ALA A 2 12.50 66.82 93.25
C ALA A 2 13.08 65.64 92.47
N ALA A 3 12.34 65.20 91.46
CA ALA A 3 12.61 64.01 90.69
C ALA A 3 13.88 64.18 89.82
N THR A 4 14.75 63.19 89.90
CA THR A 4 15.86 62.98 88.98
C THR A 4 15.33 62.53 87.61
N PRO A 5 15.78 63.11 86.49
CA PRO A 5 15.33 62.71 85.16
C PRO A 5 16.07 61.44 84.72
N ALA A 6 15.36 60.31 84.66
CA ALA A 6 15.89 59.10 84.04
C ALA A 6 15.71 59.19 82.51
N ARG A 7 16.82 59.48 81.83
CA ARG A 7 17.01 59.35 80.39
C ARG A 7 16.48 57.99 79.90
N ARG A 8 15.46 58.01 79.04
CA ARG A 8 15.01 56.87 78.24
C ARG A 8 15.04 57.27 76.77
N TRP A 9 16.19 57.13 76.14
CA TRP A 9 16.39 57.33 74.71
C TRP A 9 17.58 56.45 74.32
N PHE A 10 17.45 55.59 73.31
CA PHE A 10 18.39 54.57 72.77
C PHE A 10 17.96 53.08 72.81
N GLY A 11 16.67 52.75 73.01
CA GLY A 11 16.17 51.36 72.88
C GLY A 11 15.49 50.99 71.55
N GLY A 12 14.97 51.94 70.77
CA GLY A 12 14.05 51.64 69.66
C GLY A 12 14.69 51.26 68.31
N ARG A 13 15.98 51.52 68.10
CA ARG A 13 16.64 51.33 66.79
C ARG A 13 17.24 49.93 66.60
N GLY A 14 17.62 49.25 67.69
CA GLY A 14 18.11 47.87 67.67
C GLY A 14 16.98 46.85 67.52
N GLU A 15 15.86 47.05 68.22
CA GLU A 15 14.64 46.23 68.12
C GLU A 15 14.08 46.22 66.68
N SER A 16 14.04 47.39 66.04
CA SER A 16 13.58 47.55 64.65
C SER A 16 14.50 46.82 63.65
N GLN A 17 15.82 46.86 63.85
CA GLN A 17 16.78 46.18 62.96
C GLN A 17 16.76 44.66 63.13
N ARG A 18 16.52 44.17 64.35
CA ARG A 18 16.31 42.75 64.63
C ARG A 18 15.05 42.23 63.93
N ALA A 19 13.95 42.98 64.02
CA ALA A 19 12.71 42.63 63.32
C ALA A 19 12.89 42.59 61.79
N GLU A 20 13.62 43.55 61.21
CA GLU A 20 13.94 43.55 59.79
C GLU A 20 14.85 42.40 59.36
N ALA A 21 15.83 42.02 60.19
CA ALA A 21 16.68 40.86 59.95
C ALA A 21 15.89 39.53 60.02
N GLN A 22 14.96 39.43 60.96
CA GLN A 22 14.05 38.27 61.05
C GLN A 22 13.14 38.18 59.84
N ALA A 23 12.55 39.30 59.39
CA ALA A 23 11.75 39.32 58.17
C ALA A 23 12.57 38.93 56.93
N ALA A 24 13.85 39.31 56.86
CA ALA A 24 14.75 38.87 55.80
C ALA A 24 15.04 37.35 55.87
N LYS A 25 15.18 36.79 57.07
CA LYS A 25 15.33 35.34 57.30
C LYS A 25 14.11 34.56 56.84
N ASP A 26 12.91 35.01 57.22
CA ASP A 26 11.65 34.37 56.84
C ASP A 26 11.43 34.44 55.32
N ALA A 27 11.73 35.59 54.69
CA ALA A 27 11.65 35.75 53.24
C ALA A 27 12.66 34.87 52.49
N ALA A 28 13.88 34.71 53.01
CA ALA A 28 14.87 33.80 52.45
C ALA A 28 14.43 32.32 52.59
N ALA A 29 13.84 31.95 53.73
CA ALA A 29 13.28 30.61 53.94
C ALA A 29 12.11 30.30 52.98
N ALA A 30 11.22 31.26 52.75
CA ALA A 30 10.16 31.12 51.75
C ALA A 30 10.73 30.93 50.33
N ALA A 31 11.72 31.75 49.94
CA ALA A 31 12.37 31.62 48.63
C ALA A 31 13.09 30.28 48.45
N PHE A 32 13.69 29.74 49.52
CA PHE A 32 14.32 28.42 49.52
C PHE A 32 13.28 27.31 49.31
N TYR A 33 12.16 27.35 50.03
CA TYR A 33 11.07 26.36 49.87
C TYR A 33 10.43 26.40 48.47
N GLU A 34 10.21 27.60 47.93
CA GLU A 34 9.68 27.76 46.57
C GLU A 34 10.63 27.21 45.50
N LEU A 35 11.94 27.38 45.67
CA LEU A 35 12.95 26.84 44.76
C LEU A 35 12.99 25.30 44.81
N ASP A 36 13.03 24.71 46.02
CA ASP A 36 13.01 23.24 46.18
C ASP A 36 11.74 22.62 45.59
N THR A 37 10.58 23.24 45.82
CA THR A 37 9.32 22.78 45.24
C THR A 37 9.37 22.81 43.71
N ALA A 38 9.80 23.93 43.12
CA ALA A 38 9.92 24.06 41.66
C ALA A 38 10.93 23.06 41.06
N GLN A 39 12.04 22.77 41.77
CA GLN A 39 13.03 21.78 41.35
C GLN A 39 12.43 20.36 41.33
N ARG A 40 11.63 19.99 42.32
CA ARG A 40 10.98 18.67 42.39
C ARG A 40 9.96 18.47 41.27
N ASP A 41 9.13 19.47 40.99
CA ASP A 41 8.13 19.40 39.93
C ASP A 41 8.79 19.23 38.55
N LEU A 42 9.87 19.99 38.32
CA LEU A 42 10.60 19.94 37.06
C LEU A 42 11.40 18.64 36.89
N ARG A 43 11.85 18.03 37.99
CA ARG A 43 12.48 16.71 37.97
C ARG A 43 11.56 15.64 37.38
N ILE A 44 10.29 15.61 37.76
CA ILE A 44 9.28 14.69 37.21
C ILE A 44 9.12 14.90 35.70
N SER A 45 9.12 16.16 35.25
CA SER A 45 9.03 16.51 33.83
C SER A 45 10.23 15.97 33.04
N ILE A 46 11.44 16.13 33.57
CA ILE A 46 12.67 15.62 32.95
C ILE A 46 12.72 14.10 32.94
N GLU A 47 12.34 13.45 34.04
CA GLU A 47 12.22 11.99 34.11
C GLU A 47 11.23 11.46 33.08
N THR A 48 10.08 12.12 32.90
CA THR A 48 9.08 11.76 31.90
C THR A 48 9.63 11.89 30.47
N ILE A 49 10.31 13.00 30.16
CA ILE A 49 10.91 13.24 28.85
C ILE A 49 11.98 12.19 28.54
N THR A 50 12.91 11.98 29.47
CA THR A 50 14.05 11.06 29.28
C THR A 50 13.66 9.58 29.32
N ALA A 51 12.54 9.22 29.95
CA ALA A 51 12.03 7.86 29.91
C ALA A 51 11.51 7.43 28.52
N VAL A 52 11.19 8.40 27.65
CA VAL A 52 10.53 8.10 26.37
C VAL A 52 11.21 8.71 25.14
N ASP A 53 12.07 9.71 25.32
CA ASP A 53 12.79 10.39 24.24
C ASP A 53 14.32 10.37 24.47
N ASP A 54 15.03 9.74 23.54
CA ASP A 54 16.50 9.68 23.47
C ASP A 54 17.10 10.71 22.48
N SER A 55 16.30 11.69 22.04
CA SER A 55 16.75 12.71 21.12
C SER A 55 17.90 13.56 21.70
N PRO A 56 18.74 14.17 20.85
CA PRO A 56 19.74 15.15 21.31
C PRO A 56 19.11 16.29 22.13
N ALA A 57 17.86 16.66 21.85
CA ALA A 57 17.14 17.70 22.58
C ALA A 57 16.77 17.24 24.00
N ALA A 58 16.26 16.01 24.16
CA ALA A 58 15.97 15.44 25.48
C ALA A 58 17.25 15.25 26.32
N ARG A 59 18.34 14.74 25.72
CA ARG A 59 19.64 14.64 26.40
C ARG A 59 20.19 16.00 26.83
N ARG A 60 20.02 17.03 25.99
CA ARG A 60 20.41 18.39 26.33
C ARG A 60 19.57 18.94 27.48
N ALA A 61 18.25 18.75 27.45
CA ALA A 61 17.37 19.16 28.54
C ALA A 61 17.78 18.52 29.87
N ALA A 62 18.12 17.23 29.87
CA ALA A 62 18.62 16.55 31.06
C ALA A 62 19.95 17.13 31.57
N ALA A 63 20.91 17.42 30.66
CA ALA A 63 22.19 18.02 31.01
C ALA A 63 22.05 19.46 31.54
N ASP A 64 21.20 20.26 30.89
CA ASP A 64 20.91 21.65 31.29
C ASP A 64 20.21 21.67 32.67
N PHE A 65 19.30 20.73 32.93
CA PHE A 65 18.69 20.55 34.26
C PHE A 65 19.70 20.14 35.33
N ALA A 66 20.64 19.25 35.00
CA ALA A 66 21.70 18.85 35.93
C ALA A 66 22.63 20.02 36.28
N ALA A 67 22.97 20.87 35.31
CA ALA A 67 23.75 22.09 35.56
C ALA A 67 22.99 23.10 36.43
N LEU A 68 21.68 23.26 36.21
CA LEU A 68 20.82 24.05 37.10
C LEU A 68 20.77 23.46 38.51
N GLY A 69 20.72 22.12 38.64
CA GLY A 69 20.81 21.42 39.93
C GLY A 69 22.05 21.79 40.72
N GLN A 70 23.23 21.78 40.09
CA GLN A 70 24.48 22.19 40.75
C GLN A 70 24.44 23.65 41.24
N ARG A 71 23.81 24.54 40.46
CA ARG A 71 23.63 25.94 40.87
C ARG A 71 22.65 26.07 42.03
N ILE A 72 21.57 25.28 42.02
CA ILE A 72 20.60 25.22 43.12
C ILE A 72 21.28 24.74 44.40
N ASP A 73 22.11 23.70 44.33
CA ASP A 73 22.88 23.18 45.47
C ASP A 73 23.79 24.26 46.06
N GLN A 74 24.46 25.04 45.20
CA GLN A 74 25.33 26.14 45.63
C GLN A 74 24.54 27.25 46.35
N VAL A 75 23.46 27.78 45.76
CA VAL A 75 22.68 28.86 46.41
C VAL A 75 21.95 28.37 47.66
N SER A 76 21.61 27.08 47.71
CA SER A 76 21.07 26.44 48.91
C SER A 76 22.10 26.39 50.03
N HIS A 77 23.35 26.05 49.71
CA HIS A 77 24.45 26.06 50.67
C HIS A 77 24.76 27.47 51.18
N ASP A 78 24.78 28.47 50.29
CA ASP A 78 25.01 29.87 50.65
C ASP A 78 23.90 30.41 51.56
N TYR A 79 22.64 30.03 51.31
CA TYR A 79 21.51 30.32 52.19
C TYR A 79 21.66 29.67 53.57
N ILE A 80 21.94 28.36 53.64
CA ILE A 80 22.12 27.64 54.92
C ILE A 80 23.26 28.28 55.71
N THR A 81 24.38 28.56 55.06
CA THR A 81 25.54 29.22 55.67
C THR A 81 25.18 30.60 56.22
N ALA A 82 24.41 31.40 55.47
CA ALA A 82 23.93 32.71 55.93
C ALA A 82 22.97 32.58 57.12
N VAL A 83 22.10 31.58 57.15
CA VAL A 83 21.21 31.32 58.30
C VAL A 83 21.99 30.88 59.54
N ASP A 84 22.97 30.00 59.37
CA ASP A 84 23.78 29.43 60.46
C ASP A 84 24.77 30.44 61.04
N ALA A 85 25.26 31.39 60.23
CA ALA A 85 26.20 32.43 60.66
C ALA A 85 25.56 33.47 61.60
N HIS A 86 24.23 33.61 61.59
CA HIS A 86 23.52 34.66 62.32
C HIS A 86 22.51 34.09 63.32
N ASP A 87 22.94 34.02 64.60
CA ASP A 87 22.05 33.81 65.73
C ASP A 87 21.28 35.10 66.07
N LEU A 88 20.16 35.29 65.37
CA LEU A 88 19.26 36.43 65.57
C LEU A 88 18.53 36.38 66.91
N ASP A 89 18.56 35.26 67.64
CA ASP A 89 17.88 35.09 68.93
C ASP A 89 18.76 35.51 70.12
N ARG A 90 20.07 35.69 69.92
CA ARG A 90 21.04 36.10 70.94
C ARG A 90 20.66 37.39 71.68
N ASP A 91 20.75 37.36 73.01
CA ASP A 91 20.59 38.53 73.87
C ASP A 91 21.71 39.57 73.64
N GLY A 92 21.32 40.84 73.48
CA GLY A 92 22.26 41.95 73.27
C GLY A 92 22.84 42.05 71.85
N LEU A 93 22.13 41.55 70.84
CA LEU A 93 22.52 41.69 69.42
C LEU A 93 22.74 43.16 69.05
N ASP A 94 23.96 43.51 68.65
CA ASP A 94 24.30 44.87 68.22
C ASP A 94 23.64 45.20 66.85
N ALA A 95 23.27 46.46 66.66
CA ALA A 95 22.64 46.96 65.44
C ALA A 95 23.53 46.69 64.19
N ALA A 96 24.85 46.79 64.32
CA ALA A 96 25.74 46.47 63.20
C ALA A 96 25.72 44.98 62.82
N ALA A 97 25.50 44.08 63.79
CA ALA A 97 25.36 42.65 63.53
C ALA A 97 24.00 42.33 62.89
N ALA A 98 22.92 42.92 63.39
CA ALA A 98 21.58 42.81 62.79
C ALA A 98 21.55 43.35 61.34
N GLY A 99 22.22 44.47 61.07
CA GLY A 99 22.35 45.03 59.72
C GLY A 99 23.14 44.14 58.75
N ARG A 100 24.22 43.50 59.22
CA ARG A 100 24.96 42.51 58.41
C ARG A 100 24.13 41.27 58.12
N ALA A 101 23.46 40.72 59.13
CA ALA A 101 22.57 39.57 58.97
C ALA A 101 21.45 39.85 57.96
N ARG A 102 20.80 41.02 58.07
CA ARG A 102 19.79 41.45 57.10
C ARG A 102 20.35 41.51 55.68
N ALA A 103 21.53 42.09 55.49
CA ALA A 103 22.15 42.23 54.17
C ALA A 103 22.51 40.87 53.54
N GLU A 104 23.11 39.97 54.31
CA GLU A 104 23.50 38.63 53.85
C GLU A 104 22.28 37.74 53.56
N LEU A 105 21.25 37.76 54.41
CA LEU A 105 19.99 37.03 54.18
C LEU A 105 19.21 37.59 52.98
N THR A 106 19.20 38.91 52.80
CA THR A 106 18.61 39.54 51.61
C THR A 106 19.33 39.12 50.33
N ARG A 107 20.67 39.05 50.38
CA ARG A 107 21.47 38.58 49.25
C ARG A 107 21.18 37.12 48.92
N ALA A 108 21.17 36.24 49.93
CA ALA A 108 20.84 34.83 49.76
C ALA A 108 19.43 34.66 49.15
N ARG A 109 18.43 35.40 49.65
CA ARG A 109 17.08 35.45 49.06
C ARG A 109 17.11 35.85 47.58
N ASP A 110 17.82 36.92 47.24
CA ASP A 110 17.88 37.41 45.85
C ASP A 110 18.53 36.39 44.90
N GLU A 111 19.57 35.69 45.37
CA GLU A 111 20.24 34.63 44.62
C GLU A 111 19.34 33.38 44.44
N LEU A 112 18.58 33.01 45.48
CA LEU A 112 17.55 31.96 45.40
C LEU A 112 16.45 32.33 44.39
N GLN A 113 15.91 33.55 44.46
CA GLN A 113 14.86 34.03 43.56
C GLN A 113 15.33 34.12 42.10
N ARG A 114 16.57 34.57 41.87
CA ARG A 114 17.16 34.57 40.51
C ARG A 114 17.31 33.16 39.95
N THR A 115 17.77 32.22 40.78
CA THR A 115 17.93 30.83 40.37
C THR A 115 16.58 30.17 40.11
N LYS A 116 15.56 30.48 40.91
CA LYS A 116 14.17 30.07 40.65
C LYS A 116 13.65 30.63 39.32
N ALA A 117 13.90 31.91 39.02
CA ALA A 117 13.47 32.51 37.75
C ALA A 117 14.15 31.86 36.54
N ASP A 118 15.42 31.47 36.66
CA ASP A 118 16.12 30.70 35.63
C ASP A 118 15.53 29.29 35.47
N LEU A 119 15.17 28.64 36.58
CA LEU A 119 14.50 27.34 36.60
C LEU A 119 13.10 27.39 35.96
N ASP A 120 12.29 28.40 36.29
CA ASP A 120 10.96 28.61 35.72
C ASP A 120 11.04 28.82 34.20
N ARG A 121 12.02 29.62 33.74
CA ARG A 121 12.25 29.85 32.30
C ARG A 121 12.66 28.56 31.58
N PHE A 122 13.51 27.76 32.22
CA PHE A 122 13.88 26.45 31.69
C PHE A 122 12.66 25.53 31.58
N GLY A 123 11.82 25.46 32.62
CA GLY A 123 10.58 24.67 32.62
C GLY A 123 9.62 25.07 31.50
N GLN A 124 9.45 26.38 31.26
CA GLN A 124 8.63 26.88 30.14
C GLN A 124 9.16 26.40 28.77
N GLY A 125 10.47 26.22 28.63
CA GLY A 125 11.10 25.70 27.41
C GLY A 125 10.85 24.21 27.15
N LEU A 126 10.50 23.43 28.18
CA LEU A 126 10.27 21.98 28.06
C LEU A 126 8.91 21.60 27.47
N GLY A 127 7.96 22.53 27.39
CA GLY A 127 6.55 22.22 27.08
C GLY A 127 6.36 21.38 25.82
N SER A 128 7.13 21.65 24.76
CA SER A 128 7.05 20.86 23.51
C SER A 128 7.58 19.43 23.66
N LEU A 129 8.67 19.23 24.40
CA LEU A 129 9.24 17.91 24.66
C LEU A 129 8.33 17.09 25.58
N LEU A 130 7.76 17.73 26.61
CA LEU A 130 6.81 17.09 27.52
C LEU A 130 5.54 16.64 26.77
N GLN A 131 4.96 17.51 25.93
CA GLN A 131 3.78 17.17 25.13
C GLN A 131 4.07 16.00 24.16
N GLN A 132 5.25 15.97 23.56
CA GLN A 132 5.68 14.85 22.72
C GLN A 132 5.80 13.55 23.53
N ALA A 133 6.42 13.61 24.70
CA ALA A 133 6.56 12.48 25.60
C ALA A 133 5.21 11.90 26.03
N GLU A 134 4.28 12.76 26.45
CA GLU A 134 2.91 12.38 26.81
C GLU A 134 2.16 11.73 25.64
N THR A 135 2.30 12.29 24.44
CA THR A 135 1.69 11.72 23.22
C THR A 135 2.21 10.32 22.94
N GLN A 136 3.51 10.08 23.13
CA GLN A 136 4.12 8.76 22.94
C GLN A 136 3.64 7.76 24.00
N LEU A 137 3.60 8.16 25.27
CA LEU A 137 3.07 7.34 26.37
C LEU A 137 1.60 6.95 26.12
N ALA A 138 0.77 7.90 25.70
CA ALA A 138 -0.63 7.66 25.38
C ALA A 138 -0.82 6.64 24.23
N ARG A 139 0.15 6.55 23.31
CA ARG A 139 0.12 5.60 22.18
C ARG A 139 0.61 4.20 22.53
N LEU A 140 1.40 4.04 23.60
CA LEU A 140 2.08 2.79 23.92
C LEU A 140 1.10 1.62 24.12
N ALA A 141 0.17 1.74 25.06
CA ALA A 141 -0.75 0.66 25.39
C ALA A 141 -1.66 0.29 24.20
N PRO A 142 -2.29 1.25 23.47
CA PRO A 142 -3.07 0.94 22.27
C PRO A 142 -2.25 0.28 21.15
N ALA A 143 -0.96 0.62 20.99
CA ALA A 143 -0.12 -0.01 19.97
C ALA A 143 0.15 -1.48 20.31
N VAL A 144 0.54 -1.77 21.55
CA VAL A 144 0.80 -3.15 22.02
C VAL A 144 -0.46 -4.01 21.93
N GLU A 145 -1.61 -3.47 22.31
CA GLU A 145 -2.87 -4.21 22.27
C GLU A 145 -3.29 -4.55 20.83
N ARG A 146 -3.21 -3.58 19.90
CA ARG A 146 -3.48 -3.84 18.47
C ARG A 146 -2.56 -4.92 17.90
N ALA A 147 -1.28 -4.90 18.25
CA ALA A 147 -0.32 -5.91 17.81
C ALA A 147 -0.70 -7.32 18.31
N ARG A 148 -1.11 -7.46 19.58
CA ARG A 148 -1.58 -8.73 20.15
C ARG A 148 -2.85 -9.23 19.50
N GLN A 149 -3.82 -8.35 19.27
CA GLN A 149 -5.07 -8.69 18.59
C GLN A 149 -4.81 -9.15 17.15
N ALA A 150 -3.90 -8.51 16.43
CA ALA A 150 -3.53 -8.91 15.08
C ALA A 150 -2.85 -10.29 15.05
N LEU A 151 -1.98 -10.60 16.01
CA LEU A 151 -1.38 -11.93 16.14
C LEU A 151 -2.44 -13.02 16.40
N LEU A 152 -3.40 -12.76 17.30
CA LEU A 152 -4.50 -13.68 17.57
C LEU A 152 -5.37 -13.88 16.32
N ALA A 153 -5.74 -12.80 15.63
CA ALA A 153 -6.53 -12.86 14.41
C ALA A 153 -5.81 -13.64 13.29
N ALA A 154 -4.50 -13.42 13.11
CA ALA A 154 -3.69 -14.20 12.16
C ALA A 154 -3.62 -15.68 12.54
N THR A 155 -3.56 -16.01 13.83
CA THR A 155 -3.56 -17.40 14.32
C THR A 155 -4.89 -18.08 14.01
N ASN A 156 -6.01 -17.43 14.33
CA ASN A 156 -7.35 -17.94 14.04
C ASN A 156 -7.56 -18.16 12.54
N ALA A 157 -7.13 -17.21 11.69
CA ALA A 157 -7.22 -17.35 10.25
C ALA A 157 -6.42 -18.56 9.72
N LEU A 158 -5.24 -18.85 10.28
CA LEU A 158 -4.47 -20.03 9.91
C LEU A 158 -5.14 -21.33 10.36
N ASP A 159 -5.77 -21.34 11.53
CA ASP A 159 -6.50 -22.50 12.02
C ASP A 159 -7.77 -22.76 11.21
N GLU A 160 -8.47 -21.73 10.76
CA GLU A 160 -9.59 -21.84 9.81
C GLU A 160 -9.13 -22.43 8.46
N VAL A 161 -8.01 -21.93 7.91
CA VAL A 161 -7.43 -22.47 6.67
C VAL A 161 -7.07 -23.96 6.84
N ARG A 162 -6.44 -24.34 7.96
CA ARG A 162 -6.15 -25.76 8.24
C ARG A 162 -7.41 -26.59 8.43
N GLY A 163 -8.42 -26.05 9.10
CA GLY A 163 -9.73 -26.67 9.27
C GLY A 163 -10.45 -26.94 7.95
N SER A 164 -10.17 -26.13 6.92
CA SER A 164 -10.65 -26.36 5.55
C SER A 164 -9.82 -27.39 4.75
N GLY A 165 -8.79 -27.99 5.35
CA GLY A 165 -7.90 -28.97 4.71
C GLY A 165 -6.81 -28.34 3.84
N LEU A 166 -6.61 -27.02 3.91
CA LEU A 166 -5.56 -26.30 3.20
C LEU A 166 -4.28 -26.25 4.04
N ARG A 167 -3.13 -26.26 3.36
CA ARG A 167 -1.81 -26.09 3.95
C ARG A 167 -1.51 -24.60 4.03
N ALA A 168 -0.84 -24.21 5.11
CA ALA A 168 -0.43 -22.84 5.34
C ALA A 168 0.94 -22.78 6.04
N ASP A 169 1.82 -23.74 5.74
CA ASP A 169 3.07 -23.95 6.48
C ASP A 169 4.02 -22.74 6.41
N ASP A 170 4.15 -22.12 5.23
CA ASP A 170 4.94 -20.89 5.06
C ASP A 170 4.35 -19.72 5.88
N LEU A 171 3.03 -19.52 5.82
CA LEU A 171 2.36 -18.48 6.58
C LEU A 171 2.48 -18.72 8.10
N ALA A 172 2.38 -19.98 8.53
CA ALA A 172 2.57 -20.38 9.91
C ALA A 172 4.01 -20.16 10.37
N ALA A 173 5.02 -20.46 9.54
CA ALA A 173 6.42 -20.20 9.83
C ALA A 173 6.69 -18.69 9.97
N ARG A 174 6.12 -17.86 9.09
CA ARG A 174 6.21 -16.40 9.18
C ARG A 174 5.55 -15.84 10.44
N LEU A 175 4.40 -16.37 10.84
CA LEU A 175 3.75 -15.99 12.09
C LEU A 175 4.58 -16.42 13.31
N ALA A 176 5.11 -17.64 13.30
CA ALA A 176 6.00 -18.15 14.36
C ALA A 176 7.29 -17.33 14.49
N ALA A 177 7.81 -16.78 13.39
CA ALA A 177 8.96 -15.88 13.42
C ALA A 177 8.69 -14.56 14.20
N LEU A 178 7.42 -14.23 14.51
CA LEU A 178 7.06 -13.09 15.35
C LEU A 178 7.09 -13.42 16.85
N SER A 179 7.29 -14.68 17.26
CA SER A 179 7.31 -15.05 18.69
C SER A 179 8.35 -14.29 19.52
N PRO A 180 9.61 -14.10 19.08
CA PRO A 180 10.58 -13.29 19.85
C PRO A 180 10.16 -11.84 20.03
N GLU A 181 9.42 -11.30 19.05
CA GLU A 181 8.93 -9.93 19.09
C GLU A 181 7.78 -9.80 20.10
N LEU A 182 6.88 -10.78 20.16
CA LEU A 182 5.85 -10.88 21.19
C LEU A 182 6.46 -11.00 22.60
N THR A 183 7.54 -11.77 22.77
CA THR A 183 8.25 -11.85 24.05
C THR A 183 8.74 -10.48 24.52
N LYS A 184 9.33 -9.68 23.62
CA LYS A 184 9.81 -8.33 23.95
C LYS A 184 8.65 -7.36 24.21
N LEU A 185 7.53 -7.49 23.48
CA LEU A 185 6.31 -6.72 23.78
C LEU A 185 5.76 -7.04 25.19
N ASN A 186 5.86 -8.31 25.62
CA ASN A 186 5.44 -8.72 26.96
C ASN A 186 6.40 -8.26 28.08
N GLN A 187 7.70 -8.15 27.78
CA GLN A 187 8.70 -7.54 28.67
C GLN A 187 8.45 -6.03 28.85
N GLY A 188 7.85 -5.38 27.85
CA GLY A 188 7.32 -4.02 27.95
C GLY A 188 8.36 -2.90 27.83
N ALA A 189 7.86 -1.67 27.84
CA ALA A 189 8.68 -0.48 27.59
C ALA A 189 9.67 -0.14 28.72
N GLY A 190 9.47 -0.65 29.94
CA GLY A 190 10.43 -0.45 31.03
C GLY A 190 11.79 -1.12 30.75
N GLN A 191 11.81 -2.22 29.99
CA GLN A 191 13.03 -2.91 29.61
C GLN A 191 13.57 -2.46 28.24
N HIS A 192 12.67 -2.14 27.31
CA HIS A 192 13.02 -1.92 25.89
C HIS A 192 12.89 -0.47 25.43
N GLY A 193 12.43 0.45 26.28
CA GLY A 193 12.11 1.82 25.91
C GLY A 193 10.75 1.95 25.21
N VAL A 194 10.09 3.10 25.39
CA VAL A 194 8.75 3.38 24.84
C VAL A 194 8.77 3.41 23.31
N GLN A 195 9.72 4.12 22.70
CA GLN A 195 9.81 4.25 21.25
C GLN A 195 10.05 2.93 20.52
N ASP A 196 11.01 2.14 21.00
CA ASP A 196 11.32 0.83 20.44
C ASP A 196 10.15 -0.14 20.60
N THR A 197 9.43 -0.06 21.73
CA THR A 197 8.24 -0.90 21.96
C THR A 197 7.10 -0.53 21.01
N ILE A 198 6.84 0.77 20.77
CA ILE A 198 5.83 1.22 19.80
C ILE A 198 6.22 0.78 18.38
N ARG A 199 7.47 1.01 17.97
CA ARG A 199 7.97 0.59 16.65
C ARG A 199 7.83 -0.92 16.45
N ARG A 200 8.16 -1.70 17.48
CA ARG A 200 7.99 -3.16 17.48
C ARG A 200 6.53 -3.56 17.35
N ALA A 201 5.64 -2.93 18.11
CA ALA A 201 4.20 -3.21 18.07
C ALA A 201 3.63 -2.92 16.67
N ASP A 202 3.98 -1.78 16.06
CA ASP A 202 3.54 -1.44 14.71
C ASP A 202 4.09 -2.41 13.64
N ASP A 203 5.32 -2.91 13.79
CA ASP A 203 5.88 -3.92 12.88
C ASP A 203 5.21 -5.29 13.02
N VAL A 204 4.98 -5.75 14.26
CA VAL A 204 4.23 -6.98 14.54
C VAL A 204 2.81 -6.89 13.97
N LEU A 205 2.13 -5.76 14.18
CA LEU A 205 0.80 -5.49 13.63
C LEU A 205 0.78 -5.68 12.11
N ARG A 206 1.64 -4.96 11.38
CA ARG A 206 1.68 -5.05 9.91
C ARG A 206 1.96 -6.47 9.40
N ARG A 207 2.92 -7.16 10.02
CA ARG A 207 3.29 -8.52 9.58
C ARG A 207 2.20 -9.54 9.89
N ALA A 208 1.56 -9.44 11.06
CA ALA A 208 0.44 -10.29 11.42
C ALA A 208 -0.77 -10.06 10.50
N GLU A 209 -1.09 -8.80 10.18
CA GLU A 209 -2.16 -8.46 9.24
C GLU A 209 -1.87 -8.95 7.81
N ALA A 210 -0.61 -8.89 7.36
CA ALA A 210 -0.22 -9.47 6.07
C ALA A 210 -0.44 -10.99 6.04
N VAL A 211 -0.01 -11.70 7.09
CA VAL A 211 -0.26 -13.15 7.22
C VAL A 211 -1.75 -13.46 7.23
N ARG A 212 -2.55 -12.72 8.01
CA ARG A 212 -4.01 -12.89 8.05
C ARG A 212 -4.63 -12.69 6.67
N GLY A 213 -4.33 -11.58 6.00
CA GLY A 213 -4.90 -11.26 4.70
C GLY A 213 -4.48 -12.24 3.60
N GLU A 214 -3.29 -12.86 3.69
CA GLU A 214 -2.90 -13.95 2.80
C GLU A 214 -3.64 -15.25 3.13
N ALA A 215 -3.79 -15.60 4.42
CA ALA A 215 -4.51 -16.79 4.86
C ALA A 215 -5.98 -16.77 4.42
N GLU A 216 -6.67 -15.65 4.63
CA GLU A 216 -8.09 -15.46 4.26
C GLU A 216 -8.36 -15.63 2.76
N ARG A 217 -7.37 -15.36 1.89
CA ARG A 217 -7.50 -15.53 0.42
C ARG A 217 -7.25 -16.95 -0.07
N LEU A 218 -6.65 -17.83 0.73
CA LEU A 218 -6.33 -19.20 0.30
C LEU A 218 -7.57 -20.02 -0.08
N PRO A 219 -8.67 -20.02 0.70
CA PRO A 219 -9.89 -20.75 0.33
C PRO A 219 -10.51 -20.24 -0.98
N GLU A 220 -10.54 -18.91 -1.16
CA GLU A 220 -11.07 -18.30 -2.39
C GLU A 220 -10.26 -18.73 -3.62
N ARG A 221 -8.93 -18.70 -3.50
CA ARG A 221 -8.01 -19.12 -4.56
C ARG A 221 -8.16 -20.61 -4.90
N ALA A 222 -8.30 -21.46 -3.90
CA ALA A 222 -8.56 -22.89 -4.09
C ALA A 222 -9.88 -23.11 -4.84
N ALA A 223 -10.96 -22.46 -4.39
CA ALA A 223 -12.28 -22.57 -5.01
C ALA A 223 -12.32 -22.04 -6.46
N GLU A 224 -11.54 -21.00 -6.77
CA GLU A 224 -11.40 -20.47 -8.13
C GLU A 224 -10.71 -21.48 -9.05
N ILE A 225 -9.61 -22.09 -8.60
CA ILE A 225 -8.89 -23.13 -9.35
C ILE A 225 -9.79 -24.35 -9.57
N ASP A 226 -10.52 -24.78 -8.55
CA ASP A 226 -11.46 -25.90 -8.63
C ASP A 226 -12.56 -25.65 -9.68
N ARG A 227 -13.14 -24.43 -9.69
CA ARG A 227 -14.11 -24.01 -10.72
C ARG A 227 -13.51 -24.02 -12.13
N ARG A 228 -12.28 -23.53 -12.29
CA ARG A 228 -11.57 -23.51 -13.59
C ARG A 228 -11.25 -24.91 -14.10
N LEU A 229 -10.83 -25.82 -13.23
CA LEU A 229 -10.59 -27.23 -13.56
C LEU A 229 -11.85 -27.88 -14.13
N VAL A 230 -13.01 -27.69 -13.47
CA VAL A 230 -14.29 -28.23 -13.94
C VAL A 230 -14.69 -27.59 -15.27
N SER A 231 -14.63 -26.26 -15.38
CA SER A 231 -15.01 -25.53 -16.59
C SER A 231 -14.19 -25.94 -17.82
N LEU A 232 -12.87 -26.02 -17.68
CA LEU A 232 -11.98 -26.41 -18.78
C LEU A 232 -12.11 -27.88 -19.14
N ARG A 233 -12.38 -28.77 -18.18
CA ARG A 233 -12.71 -30.18 -18.48
C ARG A 233 -13.97 -30.28 -19.33
N THR A 234 -15.04 -29.58 -18.95
CA THR A 234 -16.28 -29.56 -19.73
C THR A 234 -16.05 -28.99 -21.13
N ARG A 235 -15.21 -27.95 -21.26
CA ARG A 235 -14.85 -27.40 -22.56
C ARG A 235 -14.07 -28.40 -23.42
N ALA A 236 -13.10 -29.12 -22.85
CA ALA A 236 -12.37 -30.17 -23.56
C ALA A 236 -13.33 -31.23 -24.10
N GLN A 237 -14.25 -31.73 -23.27
CA GLN A 237 -15.28 -32.68 -23.70
C GLN A 237 -16.18 -32.14 -24.83
N ALA A 238 -16.60 -30.86 -24.73
CA ALA A 238 -17.40 -30.22 -25.77
C ALA A 238 -16.63 -30.08 -27.10
N ILE A 239 -15.32 -29.82 -27.04
CA ILE A 239 -14.46 -29.77 -28.23
C ILE A 239 -14.29 -31.18 -28.83
N THR A 240 -14.09 -32.22 -28.02
CA THR A 240 -14.03 -33.61 -28.50
C THR A 240 -15.28 -33.98 -29.29
N THR A 241 -16.47 -33.69 -28.74
CA THR A 241 -17.74 -33.98 -29.42
C THR A 241 -17.89 -33.22 -30.74
N ARG A 242 -17.46 -31.95 -30.79
CA ARG A 242 -17.50 -31.16 -32.02
C ARG A 242 -16.44 -31.57 -33.03
N ALA A 243 -15.24 -31.95 -32.60
CA ALA A 243 -14.18 -32.44 -33.46
C ALA A 243 -14.60 -33.72 -34.21
N ALA A 244 -15.41 -34.57 -33.57
CA ALA A 244 -15.99 -35.75 -34.22
C ALA A 244 -16.93 -35.40 -35.40
N GLN A 245 -17.51 -34.18 -35.42
CA GLN A 245 -18.35 -33.71 -36.53
C GLN A 245 -17.55 -33.15 -37.71
N VAL A 246 -16.23 -32.95 -37.56
CA VAL A 246 -15.38 -32.42 -38.64
C VAL A 246 -15.22 -33.43 -39.76
N GLU A 247 -15.10 -34.73 -39.46
CA GLU A 247 -14.91 -35.76 -40.48
C GLU A 247 -16.12 -35.90 -41.44
N PRO A 248 -17.38 -35.90 -40.97
CA PRO A 248 -18.55 -35.75 -41.83
C PRO A 248 -18.52 -34.49 -42.71
N VAL A 249 -18.15 -33.34 -42.14
CA VAL A 249 -18.05 -32.07 -42.86
C VAL A 249 -16.99 -32.14 -43.97
N LEU A 250 -15.81 -32.69 -43.67
CA LEU A 250 -14.75 -32.91 -44.65
C LEU A 250 -15.20 -33.86 -45.77
N SER A 251 -15.97 -34.89 -45.44
CA SER A 251 -16.50 -35.83 -46.43
C SER A 251 -17.46 -35.14 -47.41
N GLU A 252 -18.35 -34.26 -46.91
CA GLU A 252 -19.21 -33.44 -47.76
C GLU A 252 -18.41 -32.45 -48.62
N LEU A 253 -17.38 -31.81 -48.03
CA LEU A 253 -16.50 -30.91 -48.76
C LEU A 253 -15.78 -31.61 -49.92
N ARG A 254 -15.21 -32.80 -49.68
CA ARG A 254 -14.53 -33.62 -50.69
C ARG A 254 -15.46 -34.04 -51.83
N ARG A 255 -16.74 -34.28 -51.52
CA ARG A 255 -17.73 -34.69 -52.52
C ARG A 255 -18.17 -33.55 -53.43
N ARG A 256 -18.27 -32.33 -52.89
CA ARG A 256 -18.96 -31.20 -53.55
C ARG A 256 -18.04 -30.10 -54.07
N TYR A 257 -16.82 -29.99 -53.57
CA TYR A 257 -15.94 -28.86 -53.83
C TYR A 257 -14.54 -29.29 -54.28
N SER A 258 -13.82 -28.37 -54.91
CA SER A 258 -12.43 -28.58 -55.33
C SER A 258 -11.49 -28.78 -54.14
N ALA A 259 -10.31 -29.35 -54.38
CA ALA A 259 -9.31 -29.61 -53.33
C ALA A 259 -8.92 -28.35 -52.56
N ALA A 260 -8.81 -27.21 -53.24
CA ALA A 260 -8.45 -25.92 -52.64
C ALA A 260 -9.43 -25.48 -51.52
N CYS A 261 -10.67 -25.96 -51.54
CA CYS A 261 -11.67 -25.62 -50.53
C CYS A 261 -11.49 -26.32 -49.19
N TRP A 262 -10.75 -27.44 -49.13
CA TRP A 262 -10.72 -28.32 -47.95
C TRP A 262 -9.37 -28.97 -47.62
N GLN A 263 -8.38 -28.93 -48.52
CA GLN A 263 -7.11 -29.62 -48.31
C GLN A 263 -6.35 -29.12 -47.07
N ASP A 264 -6.44 -27.82 -46.78
CA ASP A 264 -5.90 -27.18 -45.56
C ASP A 264 -6.52 -27.73 -44.27
N LEU A 265 -7.77 -28.20 -44.35
CA LEU A 265 -8.54 -28.69 -43.21
C LEU A 265 -8.33 -30.19 -42.91
N GLN A 266 -7.64 -30.95 -43.77
CA GLN A 266 -7.48 -32.40 -43.59
C GLN A 266 -6.84 -32.79 -42.25
N SER A 267 -5.91 -31.97 -41.75
CA SER A 267 -5.19 -32.26 -40.52
C SER A 267 -5.98 -31.93 -39.26
N VAL A 268 -7.07 -31.16 -39.37
CA VAL A 268 -7.81 -30.60 -38.23
C VAL A 268 -8.35 -31.67 -37.28
N PRO A 269 -8.98 -32.77 -37.72
CA PRO A 269 -9.47 -33.81 -36.79
C PRO A 269 -8.35 -34.43 -35.96
N GLY A 270 -7.23 -34.77 -36.60
CA GLY A 270 -6.08 -35.37 -35.93
C GLY A 270 -5.37 -34.38 -35.01
N GLN A 271 -5.29 -33.11 -35.40
CA GLN A 271 -4.72 -32.03 -34.58
C GLN A 271 -5.60 -31.78 -33.35
N ALA A 272 -6.91 -31.67 -33.53
CA ALA A 272 -7.85 -31.46 -32.43
C ALA A 272 -7.83 -32.61 -31.42
N ALA A 273 -7.73 -33.87 -31.88
CA ALA A 273 -7.59 -35.01 -30.99
C ALA A 273 -6.30 -34.94 -30.15
N ARG A 274 -5.17 -34.57 -30.77
CA ARG A 274 -3.89 -34.40 -30.07
C ARG A 274 -3.93 -33.26 -29.06
N ASP A 275 -4.46 -32.11 -29.46
CA ASP A 275 -4.52 -30.92 -28.63
C ASP A 275 -5.45 -31.12 -27.44
N VAL A 276 -6.59 -31.77 -27.62
CA VAL A 276 -7.48 -32.12 -26.50
C VAL A 276 -6.81 -33.12 -25.56
N ALA A 277 -6.16 -34.16 -26.08
CA ALA A 277 -5.43 -35.12 -25.23
C ALA A 277 -4.31 -34.43 -24.42
N GLN A 278 -3.58 -33.50 -25.03
CA GLN A 278 -2.57 -32.68 -24.35
C GLN A 278 -3.21 -31.76 -23.29
N ALA A 279 -4.35 -31.14 -23.60
CA ALA A 279 -5.10 -30.32 -22.65
C ALA A 279 -5.57 -31.15 -21.45
N GLU A 280 -6.06 -32.37 -21.65
CA GLU A 280 -6.48 -33.28 -20.59
C GLU A 280 -5.31 -33.73 -19.70
N ALA A 281 -4.15 -34.03 -20.29
CA ALA A 281 -2.93 -34.34 -19.54
C ALA A 281 -2.52 -33.16 -18.65
N LYS A 282 -2.53 -31.93 -19.19
CA LYS A 282 -2.23 -30.71 -18.44
C LYS A 282 -3.29 -30.37 -17.38
N LEU A 283 -4.55 -30.73 -17.60
CA LEU A 283 -5.59 -30.64 -16.55
C LEU A 283 -5.31 -31.61 -15.40
N GLY A 284 -4.76 -32.80 -15.69
CA GLY A 284 -4.26 -33.73 -14.69
C GLY A 284 -3.12 -33.11 -13.86
N GLU A 285 -2.10 -32.56 -14.53
CA GLU A 285 -0.99 -31.85 -13.86
C GLU A 285 -1.50 -30.67 -13.02
N ALA A 286 -2.46 -29.89 -13.54
CA ALA A 286 -3.04 -28.75 -12.83
C ALA A 286 -3.80 -29.19 -11.57
N ARG A 287 -4.48 -30.34 -11.64
CA ARG A 287 -5.15 -30.94 -10.48
C ARG A 287 -4.14 -31.36 -9.42
N THR A 288 -3.07 -32.07 -9.81
CA THR A 288 -1.99 -32.44 -8.88
C THR A 288 -1.37 -31.20 -8.25
N ALA A 289 -1.08 -30.15 -9.04
CA ALA A 289 -0.56 -28.89 -8.51
C ALA A 289 -1.55 -28.21 -7.54
N ARG A 290 -2.87 -28.29 -7.79
CA ARG A 290 -3.89 -27.84 -6.84
C ARG A 290 -3.82 -28.67 -5.54
N GLU A 291 -3.83 -29.99 -5.62
CA GLU A 291 -3.81 -30.89 -4.45
C GLU A 291 -2.57 -30.68 -3.59
N GLU A 292 -1.41 -30.47 -4.23
CA GLU A 292 -0.14 -30.11 -3.60
C GLU A 292 -0.05 -28.63 -3.19
N GLN A 293 -1.04 -27.81 -3.57
CA GLN A 293 -1.17 -26.37 -3.29
C GLN A 293 -0.04 -25.52 -3.88
N ARG A 294 0.51 -25.95 -5.02
CA ARG A 294 1.43 -25.19 -5.88
C ARG A 294 0.63 -24.21 -6.74
N TRP A 295 0.12 -23.16 -6.10
CA TRP A 295 -0.83 -22.23 -6.73
C TRP A 295 -0.35 -21.55 -8.03
N PRO A 296 0.91 -21.06 -8.13
CA PRO A 296 1.42 -20.48 -9.38
C PRO A 296 1.41 -21.49 -10.53
N ASP A 297 1.83 -22.73 -10.26
CA ASP A 297 1.91 -23.80 -11.24
C ASP A 297 0.53 -24.19 -11.75
N ALA A 298 -0.43 -24.40 -10.84
CA ALA A 298 -1.82 -24.68 -11.20
C ALA A 298 -2.40 -23.57 -12.09
N THR A 299 -2.13 -22.30 -11.77
CA THR A 299 -2.60 -21.15 -12.55
C THR A 299 -1.99 -21.13 -13.96
N ALA A 300 -0.68 -21.36 -14.07
CA ALA A 300 0.02 -21.38 -15.36
C ALA A 300 -0.44 -22.55 -16.26
N LEU A 301 -0.63 -23.73 -15.67
CA LEU A 301 -1.14 -24.91 -16.37
C LEU A 301 -2.57 -24.67 -16.89
N LEU A 302 -3.47 -24.12 -16.08
CA LEU A 302 -4.83 -23.76 -16.52
C LEU A 302 -4.83 -22.71 -17.62
N GLY A 303 -3.91 -21.73 -17.58
CA GLY A 303 -3.71 -20.76 -18.66
C GLY A 303 -3.29 -21.43 -19.97
N THR A 304 -2.38 -22.39 -19.91
CA THR A 304 -1.92 -23.18 -21.05
C THR A 304 -3.06 -24.01 -21.65
N VAL A 305 -3.83 -24.71 -20.80
CA VAL A 305 -5.02 -25.47 -21.22
C VAL A 305 -6.02 -24.58 -21.93
N ARG A 306 -6.33 -23.41 -21.36
CA ARG A 306 -7.27 -22.47 -21.98
C ARG A 306 -6.82 -22.03 -23.36
N ALA A 307 -5.54 -21.67 -23.52
CA ALA A 307 -5.00 -21.26 -24.82
C ALA A 307 -5.12 -22.39 -25.86
N LEU A 308 -4.71 -23.61 -25.49
CA LEU A 308 -4.78 -24.78 -26.36
C LEU A 308 -6.22 -25.10 -26.80
N LEU A 309 -7.15 -25.13 -25.84
CA LEU A 309 -8.56 -25.39 -26.13
C LEU A 309 -9.21 -24.29 -26.98
N ASN A 310 -8.85 -23.01 -26.78
CA ASN A 310 -9.35 -21.93 -27.62
C ASN A 310 -8.90 -22.08 -29.07
N THR A 311 -7.61 -22.30 -29.31
CA THR A 311 -7.07 -22.48 -30.67
C THR A 311 -7.67 -23.73 -31.34
N THR A 312 -7.84 -24.81 -30.58
CA THR A 312 -8.47 -26.04 -31.11
C THR A 312 -9.92 -25.82 -31.49
N ASP A 313 -10.68 -25.11 -30.65
CA ASP A 313 -12.07 -24.77 -30.86
C ASP A 313 -12.29 -23.93 -32.13
N GLU A 314 -11.42 -22.94 -32.34
CA GLU A 314 -11.41 -22.12 -33.56
C GLU A 314 -11.15 -22.97 -34.80
N ALA A 315 -10.16 -23.86 -34.77
CA ALA A 315 -9.84 -24.76 -35.90
C ALA A 315 -11.00 -25.73 -36.23
N VAL A 316 -11.64 -26.31 -35.20
CA VAL A 316 -12.80 -27.21 -35.36
C VAL A 316 -14.00 -26.46 -35.95
N SER A 317 -14.30 -25.27 -35.43
CA SER A 317 -15.40 -24.43 -35.92
C SER A 317 -15.20 -23.98 -37.36
N ALA A 318 -13.95 -23.69 -37.75
CA ALA A 318 -13.60 -23.22 -39.09
C ALA A 318 -14.02 -24.20 -40.20
N ALA A 319 -13.98 -25.52 -39.97
CA ALA A 319 -14.40 -26.50 -40.96
C ALA A 319 -15.90 -26.45 -41.24
N GLY A 320 -16.73 -26.36 -40.19
CA GLY A 320 -18.18 -26.24 -40.32
C GLY A 320 -18.59 -24.91 -40.96
N ASP A 321 -17.95 -23.82 -40.55
CA ASP A 321 -18.15 -22.50 -41.15
C ASP A 321 -17.74 -22.48 -42.64
N ARG A 322 -16.65 -23.18 -43.00
CA ARG A 322 -16.20 -23.33 -44.39
C ARG A 322 -17.28 -23.98 -45.25
N LEU A 323 -17.82 -25.13 -44.85
CA LEU A 323 -18.86 -25.82 -45.60
C LEU A 323 -20.10 -24.94 -45.78
N ARG A 324 -20.56 -24.27 -44.71
CA ARG A 324 -21.74 -23.39 -44.78
C ARG A 324 -21.54 -22.25 -45.77
N ARG A 325 -20.40 -21.56 -45.71
CA ARG A 325 -20.08 -20.45 -46.62
C ARG A 325 -19.97 -20.91 -48.08
N LEU A 326 -19.38 -22.09 -48.31
CA LEU A 326 -19.30 -22.68 -49.64
C LEU A 326 -20.68 -23.06 -50.18
N ASP A 327 -21.55 -23.61 -49.33
CA ASP A 327 -22.94 -23.93 -49.69
C ASP A 327 -23.73 -22.68 -50.07
N GLU A 328 -23.59 -21.60 -49.30
CA GLU A 328 -24.26 -20.33 -49.56
C GLU A 328 -23.80 -19.69 -50.89
N VAL A 329 -22.48 -19.61 -51.13
CA VAL A 329 -21.95 -18.96 -52.33
C VAL A 329 -22.16 -19.80 -53.59
N SER A 330 -22.04 -21.13 -53.49
CA SER A 330 -22.28 -22.01 -54.63
C SER A 330 -23.75 -22.03 -55.04
N PHE A 331 -24.67 -21.80 -54.09
CA PHE A 331 -26.09 -21.66 -54.37
C PHE A 331 -26.43 -20.30 -55.00
N ASN A 332 -25.81 -19.21 -54.53
CA ASN A 332 -26.07 -17.87 -55.04
C ASN A 332 -24.84 -16.96 -54.95
N GLN A 333 -23.97 -17.07 -55.95
CA GLN A 333 -22.75 -16.26 -56.06
C GLN A 333 -23.03 -14.77 -56.29
N ASP A 334 -24.15 -14.46 -56.97
CA ASP A 334 -24.48 -13.09 -57.36
C ASP A 334 -24.65 -12.17 -56.15
N LYS A 335 -25.12 -12.72 -55.02
CA LYS A 335 -25.17 -11.98 -53.74
C LYS A 335 -23.80 -11.47 -53.31
N GLU A 336 -22.76 -12.30 -53.35
CA GLU A 336 -21.40 -11.91 -52.96
C GLU A 336 -20.74 -11.00 -53.99
N ILE A 337 -21.02 -11.22 -55.28
CA ILE A 337 -20.58 -10.34 -56.37
C ILE A 337 -21.17 -8.94 -56.19
N GLU A 338 -22.48 -8.82 -56.06
CA GLU A 338 -23.17 -7.53 -55.97
C GLU A 338 -22.83 -6.79 -54.68
N ARG A 339 -22.68 -7.51 -53.57
CA ARG A 339 -22.19 -6.93 -52.31
C ARG A 339 -20.81 -6.30 -52.49
N THR A 340 -19.90 -6.99 -53.17
CA THR A 340 -18.53 -6.51 -53.40
C THR A 340 -18.51 -5.35 -54.39
N ARG A 341 -19.26 -5.43 -55.50
CA ARG A 341 -19.45 -4.33 -56.46
C ARG A 341 -20.04 -3.10 -55.81
N PHE A 342 -21.01 -3.27 -54.91
CA PHE A 342 -21.61 -2.15 -54.20
C PHE A 342 -20.59 -1.43 -53.34
N ALA A 343 -19.80 -2.16 -52.54
CA ALA A 343 -18.74 -1.57 -51.72
C ALA A 343 -17.72 -0.78 -52.56
N ILE A 344 -17.27 -1.34 -53.68
CA ILE A 344 -16.33 -0.67 -54.59
C ILE A 344 -16.96 0.61 -55.15
N ARG A 345 -18.18 0.54 -55.70
CA ARG A 345 -18.87 1.69 -56.29
C ARG A 345 -19.12 2.81 -55.28
N ASP A 346 -19.47 2.45 -54.05
CA ASP A 346 -19.69 3.43 -52.97
C ASP A 346 -18.39 4.14 -52.59
N ALA A 347 -17.28 3.40 -52.47
CA ALA A 347 -15.96 3.98 -52.23
C ALA A 347 -15.46 4.83 -53.40
N GLN A 348 -15.68 4.42 -54.65
CA GLN A 348 -15.35 5.23 -55.83
C GLN A 348 -16.16 6.53 -55.87
N ARG A 349 -17.45 6.48 -55.50
CA ARG A 349 -18.28 7.68 -55.37
C ARG A 349 -17.75 8.61 -54.27
N LEU A 350 -17.32 8.06 -53.15
CA LEU A 350 -16.70 8.83 -52.06
C LEU A 350 -15.38 9.48 -52.51
N ALA A 351 -14.52 8.75 -53.21
CA ALA A 351 -13.25 9.26 -53.74
C ALA A 351 -13.43 10.41 -54.76
N MET A 352 -14.57 10.43 -55.46
CA MET A 352 -14.96 11.49 -56.41
C MET A 352 -15.69 12.67 -55.76
N ALA A 353 -16.10 12.57 -54.49
CA ALA A 353 -16.95 13.59 -53.86
C ALA A 353 -16.25 14.95 -53.83
N GLY A 354 -16.88 15.96 -54.46
CA GLY A 354 -16.35 17.33 -54.51
C GLY A 354 -15.15 17.53 -55.44
N ARG A 355 -14.81 16.55 -56.29
CA ARG A 355 -13.65 16.62 -57.19
C ARG A 355 -14.03 16.26 -58.63
N SER A 356 -13.35 16.88 -59.60
CA SER A 356 -13.44 16.53 -61.02
C SER A 356 -12.45 15.42 -61.43
N THR A 357 -11.39 15.22 -60.64
CA THR A 357 -10.39 14.16 -60.84
C THR A 357 -10.08 13.50 -59.50
N PRO A 358 -10.20 12.16 -59.37
CA PRO A 358 -9.94 11.48 -58.11
C PRO A 358 -8.44 11.45 -57.80
N ASP A 359 -8.08 11.48 -56.52
CA ASP A 359 -6.66 11.35 -56.12
C ASP A 359 -6.16 9.95 -56.54
N PRO A 360 -5.06 9.84 -57.29
CA PRO A 360 -4.51 8.55 -57.72
C PRO A 360 -4.23 7.57 -56.58
N ARG A 361 -3.97 8.06 -55.36
CA ARG A 361 -3.78 7.22 -54.16
C ARG A 361 -5.02 6.43 -53.77
N HIS A 362 -6.20 7.01 -54.01
CA HIS A 362 -7.49 6.39 -53.71
C HIS A 362 -8.07 5.67 -54.93
N ALA A 363 -7.91 6.26 -56.13
CA ALA A 363 -8.45 5.71 -57.36
C ALA A 363 -7.80 4.37 -57.76
N ARG A 364 -6.45 4.31 -57.75
CA ARG A 364 -5.72 3.14 -58.25
C ARG A 364 -6.03 1.85 -57.47
N PRO A 365 -6.06 1.83 -56.12
CA PRO A 365 -6.45 0.63 -55.38
C PRO A 365 -7.91 0.20 -55.62
N LEU A 366 -8.81 1.15 -55.91
CA LEU A 366 -10.22 0.85 -56.22
C LEU A 366 -10.39 0.29 -57.63
N ASP A 367 -9.64 0.79 -58.61
CA ASP A 367 -9.63 0.23 -59.96
C ASP A 367 -9.00 -1.17 -59.98
N ASP A 368 -7.90 -1.36 -59.24
CA ASP A 368 -7.29 -2.68 -59.03
C ASP A 368 -8.28 -3.65 -58.35
N ALA A 369 -9.11 -3.17 -57.42
CA ALA A 369 -10.17 -3.95 -56.78
C ALA A 369 -11.26 -4.41 -57.76
N VAL A 370 -11.63 -3.59 -58.75
CA VAL A 370 -12.55 -4.00 -59.85
C VAL A 370 -11.91 -5.14 -60.65
N ALA A 371 -10.67 -4.95 -61.11
CA ALA A 371 -9.97 -5.95 -61.92
C ALA A 371 -9.73 -7.26 -61.15
N ARG A 372 -9.51 -7.19 -59.83
CA ARG A 372 -9.41 -8.36 -58.94
C ARG A 372 -10.74 -9.12 -58.86
N LEU A 373 -11.85 -8.39 -58.65
CA LEU A 373 -13.18 -8.99 -58.62
C LEU A 373 -13.55 -9.66 -59.95
N GLU A 374 -13.29 -9.01 -61.08
CA GLU A 374 -13.56 -9.57 -62.41
C GLU A 374 -12.77 -10.85 -62.66
N ARG A 375 -11.48 -10.88 -62.27
CA ARG A 375 -10.66 -12.11 -62.34
C ARG A 375 -11.19 -13.21 -61.43
N ALA A 376 -11.64 -12.88 -60.22
CA ALA A 376 -12.22 -13.85 -59.31
C ALA A 376 -13.50 -14.47 -59.87
N ILE A 377 -14.36 -13.67 -60.54
CA ILE A 377 -15.57 -14.14 -61.22
C ILE A 377 -15.21 -15.02 -62.43
N ALA A 378 -14.27 -14.59 -63.26
CA ALA A 378 -13.81 -15.37 -64.40
C ALA A 378 -13.17 -16.72 -63.98
N GLY A 379 -12.65 -16.81 -62.76
CA GLY A 379 -12.16 -18.06 -62.19
C GLY A 379 -13.25 -19.07 -61.81
N LEU A 380 -14.54 -18.71 -61.87
CA LEU A 380 -15.66 -19.57 -61.49
C LEU A 380 -16.11 -20.51 -62.63
N GLU A 381 -15.16 -21.14 -63.31
CA GLU A 381 -15.40 -22.02 -64.45
C GLU A 381 -15.26 -23.52 -64.09
N GLY A 382 -15.95 -24.37 -64.85
CA GLY A 382 -15.87 -25.82 -64.72
C GLY A 382 -16.84 -26.43 -63.70
N ARG A 383 -16.68 -27.73 -63.41
CA ARG A 383 -17.63 -28.51 -62.61
C ARG A 383 -17.55 -28.22 -61.10
N HIS A 384 -16.35 -27.95 -60.59
CA HIS A 384 -16.10 -27.59 -59.20
C HIS A 384 -15.14 -26.41 -59.14
N PRO A 385 -15.65 -25.18 -59.33
CA PRO A 385 -14.83 -23.99 -59.22
C PRO A 385 -14.17 -23.85 -57.85
N ASP A 386 -13.09 -23.07 -57.77
CA ASP A 386 -12.44 -22.70 -56.51
C ASP A 386 -13.23 -21.58 -55.80
N TRP A 387 -14.36 -21.99 -55.23
CA TRP A 387 -15.23 -21.13 -54.44
C TRP A 387 -14.53 -20.54 -53.21
N TRP A 388 -13.50 -21.20 -52.69
CA TRP A 388 -12.75 -20.69 -51.55
C TRP A 388 -11.83 -19.54 -51.95
N HIS A 389 -11.12 -19.67 -53.08
CA HIS A 389 -10.38 -18.55 -53.64
C HIS A 389 -11.29 -17.36 -53.94
N PHE A 390 -12.45 -17.61 -54.56
CA PHE A 390 -13.43 -16.54 -54.83
C PHE A 390 -13.89 -15.83 -53.55
N LEU A 391 -14.28 -16.57 -52.50
CA LEU A 391 -14.71 -15.98 -51.23
C LEU A 391 -13.60 -15.21 -50.50
N THR A 392 -12.38 -15.73 -50.51
CA THR A 392 -11.23 -15.06 -49.86
C THR A 392 -10.81 -13.82 -50.63
N GLU A 393 -10.85 -13.87 -51.96
CA GLU A 393 -10.50 -12.74 -52.81
C GLU A 393 -11.54 -11.61 -52.73
N THR A 394 -12.83 -11.94 -52.76
CA THR A 394 -13.91 -10.94 -52.60
C THR A 394 -13.88 -10.27 -51.23
N GLU A 395 -13.56 -11.01 -50.16
CA GLU A 395 -13.35 -10.45 -48.83
C GLU A 395 -12.10 -9.54 -48.78
N ALA A 396 -10.97 -9.97 -49.35
CA ALA A 396 -9.75 -9.17 -49.41
C ALA A 396 -9.94 -7.87 -50.22
N VAL A 397 -10.74 -7.93 -51.29
CA VAL A 397 -11.18 -6.76 -52.06
C VAL A 397 -11.97 -5.80 -51.18
N ARG A 398 -12.98 -6.28 -50.44
CA ARG A 398 -13.76 -5.43 -49.52
C ARG A 398 -12.91 -4.81 -48.41
N GLN A 399 -11.93 -5.53 -47.87
CA GLN A 399 -11.00 -4.98 -46.88
C GLN A 399 -10.10 -3.88 -47.46
N THR A 400 -9.66 -4.05 -48.71
CA THR A 400 -8.91 -3.02 -49.44
C THR A 400 -9.76 -1.76 -49.62
N VAL A 401 -11.01 -1.94 -50.07
CA VAL A 401 -11.99 -0.85 -50.22
C VAL A 401 -12.23 -0.14 -48.89
N ALA A 402 -12.46 -0.88 -47.80
CA ALA A 402 -12.71 -0.30 -46.48
C ALA A 402 -11.53 0.55 -45.99
N ARG A 403 -10.28 0.12 -46.26
CA ARG A 403 -9.09 0.89 -45.93
C ARG A 403 -9.03 2.21 -46.69
N VAL A 404 -9.29 2.20 -47.99
CA VAL A 404 -9.35 3.42 -48.81
C VAL A 404 -10.44 4.37 -48.30
N VAL A 405 -11.62 3.85 -47.97
CA VAL A 405 -12.70 4.66 -47.38
C VAL A 405 -12.26 5.30 -46.06
N GLN A 406 -11.53 4.57 -45.22
CA GLN A 406 -11.00 5.11 -43.97
C GLN A 406 -9.97 6.22 -44.23
N GLU A 407 -9.03 5.99 -45.14
CA GLU A 407 -8.03 7.00 -45.52
C GLU A 407 -8.69 8.29 -46.05
N ILE A 408 -9.68 8.19 -46.93
CA ILE A 408 -10.44 9.35 -47.43
C ILE A 408 -11.14 10.08 -46.28
N ARG A 409 -11.76 9.35 -45.34
CA ARG A 409 -12.47 9.95 -44.20
C ARG A 409 -11.52 10.64 -43.24
N ASP A 410 -10.36 10.06 -42.99
CA ASP A 410 -9.33 10.64 -42.12
C ASP A 410 -8.77 11.93 -42.73
N GLU A 411 -8.58 11.97 -44.06
CA GLU A 411 -8.18 13.18 -44.79
C GLU A 411 -9.26 14.28 -44.74
N LEU A 412 -10.54 13.90 -44.85
CA LEU A 412 -11.67 14.84 -44.73
C LEU A 412 -11.87 15.34 -43.29
N GLY A 413 -11.56 14.52 -42.28
CA GLY A 413 -11.68 14.84 -40.86
C GLY A 413 -10.47 15.59 -40.27
N GLY A 414 -9.28 15.41 -40.84
CA GLY A 414 -8.04 16.10 -40.43
C GLY A 414 -7.81 17.45 -41.09
N GLY A 415 -8.74 17.91 -41.94
CA GLY A 415 -8.70 19.20 -42.65
C GLY A 415 -9.33 20.39 -41.93
N HIS A 416 -9.50 20.32 -40.60
CA HIS A 416 -10.06 21.39 -39.76
C HIS A 416 -9.08 21.87 -38.69
#